data_AF-A0A1F5GXQ9-F1
#
_entry.id   AF-A0A1F5GXQ9-F1
#
_cell.length_a   1.000
_cell.length_b   1.000
_cell.length_c   1.000
_cell.angle_alpha   90.00
_cell.angle_beta   90.00
_cell.angle_gamma   90.00
#
_symmetry.space_group_name_H-M   'P 1'
#
loop_
_entity.id
_entity.type
_entity.pdbx_description
1 polymer ?
#
loop_
_entity_poly.entity_id
_entity_poly.type
_entity_poly.pdbx_seq_one_letter_code
_entity_poly.pdbx_strand_id
1 'polypeptide(L)' 'MDKKPNLKLINNNESRGYTISNIKEVLSPKKFAEFEKWMRGQTVGMYKGEGLVYQYDFERFLEGLPVLD' A
#
# COMPACT_ATOMS: atom_id res chain seq x y z
N MET A 1 1.04 23.40 -7.91
CA MET A 1 0.60 22.29 -8.76
C MET A 1 0.64 21.03 -7.92
N ASP A 2 -0.46 20.73 -7.24
CA ASP A 2 -0.59 19.50 -6.46
C ASP A 2 -0.59 18.32 -7.43
N LYS A 3 0.54 17.60 -7.49
CA LYS A 3 0.60 16.32 -8.20
C LYS A 3 -0.42 15.41 -7.52
N LYS A 4 -1.58 15.22 -8.14
CA LYS A 4 -2.55 14.21 -7.69
C LYS A 4 -1.79 12.89 -7.54
N PRO A 5 -1.82 12.25 -6.36
CA PRO A 5 -1.13 11.00 -6.14
C PRO A 5 -1.71 9.95 -7.10
N ASN A 6 -0.92 9.55 -8.10
CA ASN A 6 -1.36 8.61 -9.13
C ASN A 6 -1.07 7.20 -8.62
N LEU A 7 -1.97 6.65 -7.79
CA LEU A 7 -1.91 5.26 -7.37
C LEU A 7 -1.99 4.36 -8.61
N LYS A 8 -0.95 3.56 -8.83
CA LYS A 8 -0.84 2.61 -9.93
C LYS A 8 -1.24 1.24 -9.43
N LEU A 9 -2.53 0.93 -9.57
CA LEU A 9 -3.04 -0.40 -9.26
C LEU A 9 -2.40 -1.44 -10.18
N ILE A 10 -1.71 -2.40 -9.59
CA ILE A 10 -1.33 -3.64 -10.26
C ILE A 10 -2.53 -4.56 -10.15
N ASN A 11 -3.06 -4.99 -11.29
CA ASN A 11 -4.19 -5.91 -11.37
C ASN A 11 -3.92 -6.93 -12.48
N ASN A 12 -3.48 -8.12 -12.09
CA ASN A 12 -3.28 -9.26 -12.97
C ASN A 12 -3.79 -10.54 -12.28
N ASN A 13 -3.69 -11.69 -12.95
CA ASN A 13 -4.22 -12.96 -12.47
C ASN A 13 -3.63 -13.43 -11.12
N GLU A 14 -2.46 -12.93 -10.73
CA GLU A 14 -1.71 -13.38 -9.54
C GLU A 14 -1.61 -12.30 -8.45
N SER A 15 -1.97 -11.06 -8.77
CA SER A 15 -1.63 -9.90 -7.94
C SER A 15 -2.60 -8.75 -8.13
N ARG A 16 -3.16 -8.28 -7.01
CA ARG A 16 -4.00 -7.09 -6.95
C ARG A 16 -3.60 -6.18 -5.79
N GLY A 17 -2.90 -5.10 -6.10
CA GLY A 17 -2.35 -4.23 -5.06
C GLY A 17 -1.47 -3.09 -5.57
N TYR A 18 -0.72 -2.50 -4.64
CA TYR A 18 0.16 -1.36 -4.88
C TYR A 18 1.57 -1.67 -4.38
N THR A 19 2.59 -1.24 -5.11
CA THR A 19 3.95 -1.39 -4.60
C THR A 19 4.24 -0.40 -3.48
N ILE A 20 5.16 -0.76 -2.59
CA ILE A 20 5.56 0.11 -1.47
C ILE A 20 6.06 1.47 -1.98
N SER A 21 6.83 1.50 -3.07
CA SER A 21 7.30 2.75 -3.68
C SER A 21 6.14 3.61 -4.16
N ASN A 22 5.13 3.01 -4.79
CA ASN A 22 3.96 3.76 -5.23
C ASN A 22 3.15 4.33 -4.05
N ILE A 23 3.01 3.57 -2.97
CA ILE A 23 2.37 4.06 -1.73
C ILE A 23 3.17 5.22 -1.12
N LYS A 24 4.51 5.13 -1.10
CA LYS A 24 5.39 6.18 -0.59
C LYS A 24 5.32 7.48 -1.39
N GLU A 25 5.12 7.40 -2.70
CA GLU A 25 4.92 8.58 -3.56
C GLU A 25 3.58 9.28 -3.29
N VAL A 26 2.58 8.53 -2.83
CA VAL A 26 1.20 8.98 -2.67
C VAL A 26 0.94 9.53 -1.27
N LEU A 27 1.49 8.88 -0.25
CA LEU A 27 1.31 9.29 1.14
C LEU A 27 2.30 10.38 1.53
N SER A 28 1.87 11.28 2.40
CA SER A 28 2.80 12.19 3.08
C SER A 28 3.80 11.40 3.93
N PRO A 29 5.02 11.90 4.19
CA PRO A 29 6.02 11.18 4.98
C PRO A 29 5.50 10.71 6.35
N LYS A 30 4.68 11.53 7.03
CA LYS A 30 4.03 11.16 8.29
C LYS A 30 3.05 10.00 8.11
N LYS A 31 2.18 10.07 7.09
CA LYS A 31 1.18 9.04 6.84
C LYS A 31 1.81 7.74 6.37
N PHE A 32 2.91 7.81 5.62
CA PHE A 32 3.70 6.66 5.23
C PHE A 32 4.34 5.97 6.45
N ALA A 33 4.88 6.73 7.41
CA ALA A 33 5.41 6.15 8.64
C ALA A 33 4.32 5.48 9.52
N GLU A 34 3.10 6.01 9.52
CA GLU A 34 1.93 5.35 10.15
C GLU A 34 1.58 4.05 9.41
N PHE A 35 1.58 4.08 8.08
CA PHE A 35 1.33 2.92 7.23
C PHE A 35 2.35 1.81 7.44
N GLU A 36 3.66 2.13 7.47
CA GLU A 36 4.73 1.15 7.70
C GLU A 36 4.58 0.46 9.06
N LYS A 37 4.14 1.19 10.09
CA LYS A 37 3.85 0.61 11.40
C LYS A 37 2.62 -0.29 11.36
N TRP A 38 1.57 0.12 10.66
CA TRP A 38 0.32 -0.64 10.52
C TRP A 38 0.54 -1.95 9.77
N MET A 39 1.34 -1.94 8.69
CA MET A 39 1.71 -3.13 7.91
C MET A 39 2.73 -4.05 8.58
N ARG A 40 3.34 -3.65 9.71
CA ARG A 40 4.41 -4.42 10.33
C ARG A 40 3.91 -5.80 10.76
N GLY A 41 4.52 -6.85 10.20
CA GLY A 41 4.15 -8.24 10.49
C GLY A 41 3.04 -8.80 9.60
N GLN A 42 2.43 -7.98 8.73
CA GLN A 42 1.46 -8.45 7.75
C GLN A 42 2.16 -9.10 6.56
N THR A 43 1.47 -10.07 5.95
CA THR A 43 1.93 -10.70 4.72
C THR A 43 1.65 -9.76 3.54
N VAL A 44 2.63 -9.63 2.66
CA VAL A 44 2.51 -8.89 1.39
C VAL A 44 2.81 -9.82 0.23
N GLY A 45 2.30 -9.48 -0.95
CA GLY A 45 2.72 -10.11 -2.19
C GLY A 45 4.12 -9.65 -2.61
N MET A 46 4.64 -10.25 -3.67
CA MET A 46 5.84 -9.80 -4.35
C MET A 46 5.51 -9.50 -5.81
N TYR A 47 5.91 -8.33 -6.30
CA TYR A 47 5.75 -7.94 -7.70
C TYR A 47 7.06 -7.40 -8.24
N LYS A 48 7.64 -8.08 -9.23
CA LYS A 48 8.92 -7.70 -9.87
C LYS A 48 10.06 -7.42 -8.87
N GLY A 49 10.13 -8.20 -7.79
CA GLY A 49 11.15 -8.04 -6.75
C GLY A 49 10.85 -6.96 -5.70
N GLU A 50 9.70 -6.30 -5.77
CA GLU A 50 9.24 -5.32 -4.79
C GLU A 50 8.05 -5.86 -3.99
N GLY A 51 7.94 -5.46 -2.72
CA GLY A 51 6.77 -5.76 -1.90
C GLY A 51 5.50 -5.16 -2.49
N LEU A 52 4.46 -5.98 -2.62
CA LEU A 52 3.14 -5.62 -3.12
C LEU A 52 2.13 -5.68 -1.97
N VAL A 53 1.67 -4.51 -1.54
CA VAL A 53 0.62 -4.39 -0.54
C VAL A 53 -0.71 -4.66 -1.23
N TYR A 54 -1.50 -5.58 -0.70
CA TYR A 54 -2.80 -5.90 -1.29
C TYR A 54 -3.71 -4.67 -1.25
N GLN A 55 -4.52 -4.50 -2.30
CA GLN A 55 -5.42 -3.36 -2.41
C GLN A 55 -6.31 -3.22 -1.16
N TYR A 56 -6.82 -4.36 -0.68
CA TYR A 56 -7.69 -4.43 0.49
C TYR A 56 -7.02 -3.90 1.77
N ASP A 57 -5.78 -4.30 2.05
CA ASP A 57 -5.06 -3.83 3.25
C ASP A 57 -4.79 -2.33 3.18
N PHE A 58 -4.44 -1.82 1.99
CA PHE A 58 -4.23 -0.40 1.80
C PHE A 58 -5.52 0.42 1.98
N GLU A 59 -6.65 -0.05 1.44
CA GLU A 59 -7.96 0.59 1.63
C GLU A 59 -8.36 0.62 3.11
N ARG A 60 -8.18 -0.48 3.84
CA ARG A 60 -8.43 -0.54 5.30
C ARG A 60 -7.60 0.47 6.08
N PHE A 61 -6.31 0.61 5.73
CA PHE A 61 -5.46 1.61 6.36
C PHE A 61 -5.97 3.03 6.11
N LEU A 62 -6.41 3.35 4.89
CA LEU A 62 -6.95 4.66 4.54
C LEU A 62 -8.27 4.96 5.28
N GLU A 63 -9.09 3.94 5.51
CA GLU A 63 -10.34 4.01 6.28
C GLU A 63 -10.11 4.03 7.80
N GLY A 64 -8.86 3.83 8.27
CA GLY A 64 -8.54 3.78 9.70
C GLY A 64 -9.04 2.50 10.39
N LEU A 65 -9.25 1.43 9.63
CA LEU A 65 -9.68 0.14 10.14
C LEU A 65 -8.52 -0.64 10.78
N PRO A 66 -8.80 -1.53 11.74
CA PRO A 66 -7.78 -2.39 12.34
C PRO A 66 -7.24 -3.42 11.33
N VAL A 67 -6.04 -3.93 11.59
CA VAL A 67 -5.49 -5.11 10.90
C VAL A 67 -6.40 -6.32 11.17
N LEU A 68 -6.54 -7.19 10.19
CA LEU A 68 -7.23 -8.48 10.35
C LEU A 68 -6.20 -9.57 10.62
N ASP A 69 -6.51 -10.44 11.57
CA ASP A 69 -5.74 -11.63 11.95
C ASP A 69 -6.35 -12.87 11.28
#